data_AF-A0A962GDN8-F1
#
_entry.id   AF-A0A962GDN8-F1
#
_cell.length_a   1.000
_cell.length_b   1.000
_cell.length_c   1.000
_cell.angle_alpha   90.00
_cell.angle_beta   90.00
_cell.angle_gamma   90.00
#
_symmetry.space_group_name_H-M   'P 1'
#
loop_
_entity.id
_entity.type
_entity.pdbx_description
1 polymer ?
#
loop_
_entity_poly.entity_id
_entity_poly.type
_entity_poly.pdbx_seq_one_letter_code
_entity_poly.pdbx_strand_id
1 'polypeptide(L)' 'MNRRRAQLLIFSCSFLLAFLLQLAPLPTTFLPFKPYWVALVMIYWAIEAPERVGLGFAFLLGLAGD' A
#
# COMPACT_ATOMS: atom_id res chain seq x y z
N MET A 1 2.96 25.41 2.51
CA MET A 1 2.34 24.13 2.10
C MET A 1 2.09 23.30 3.35
N ASN A 2 0.82 23.07 3.74
CA ASN A 2 0.49 22.41 5.01
C ASN A 2 1.08 20.99 5.05
N ARG A 3 2.01 20.72 5.97
CA ARG A 3 2.69 19.42 6.13
C ARG A 3 1.70 18.24 6.18
N ARG A 4 0.52 18.44 6.78
CA ARG A 4 -0.60 17.47 6.79
C ARG A 4 -1.13 17.10 5.40
N ARG A 5 -1.26 18.06 4.48
CA ARG A 5 -1.77 17.82 3.12
C ARG A 5 -0.74 17.05 2.29
N ALA A 6 0.54 17.41 2.40
CA ALA A 6 1.62 16.68 1.73
C ALA A 6 1.64 15.20 2.18
N GLN A 7 1.52 14.93 3.48
CA GLN A 7 1.44 13.55 3.98
C GLN A 7 0.25 12.76 3.43
N LEU A 8 -0.94 13.37 3.33
CA LEU A 8 -2.12 12.71 2.75
C LEU A 8 -1.94 12.40 1.25
N LEU A 9 -1.29 13.31 0.52
CA LEU A 9 -0.96 13.08 -0.89
C LEU A 9 0.04 11.95 -1.06
N ILE A 10 1.09 11.91 -0.25
CA ILE A 10 2.10 10.83 -0.29
C ILE A 10 1.45 9.48 0.07
N PHE A 11 0.58 9.45 1.08
CA PHE A 11 -0.20 8.26 1.44
C PHE A 11 -1.03 7.75 0.26
N SER A 12 -1.84 8.64 -0.33
CA SER A 12 -2.73 8.25 -1.43
C SER A 12 -1.94 7.82 -2.68
N CYS A 13 -0.86 8.54 -3.03
CA CYS A 13 0.01 8.19 -4.16
C CYS A 13 0.72 6.85 -3.96
N SER A 14 1.21 6.55 -2.75
CA SER A 14 1.89 5.27 -2.47
C SER A 14 0.94 4.07 -2.57
N PHE A 15 -0.30 4.20 -2.08
CA PHE A 15 -1.33 3.18 -2.29
C PHE A 15 -1.69 3.01 -3.77
N LEU A 16 -1.86 4.11 -4.49
CA LEU A 16 -2.19 4.07 -5.92
C LEU A 16 -1.06 3.39 -6.72
N LEU A 17 0.21 3.70 -6.41
CA LEU A 17 1.37 3.03 -7.00
C LEU A 17 1.39 1.52 -6.69
N ALA A 18 1.09 1.13 -5.45
CA ALA A 18 1.04 -0.27 -5.04
C ALA A 18 -0.02 -1.05 -5.81
N PHE A 19 -1.21 -0.48 -6.02
CA PHE A 19 -2.25 -1.09 -6.86
C PHE A 19 -1.84 -1.21 -8.32
N LEU A 20 -1.20 -0.18 -8.89
CA LEU A 20 -0.69 -0.23 -10.26
C LEU A 20 0.37 -1.33 -10.42
N LEU A 21 1.29 -1.47 -9.47
CA LEU A 21 2.28 -2.55 -9.46
C LEU A 21 1.65 -3.93 -9.25
N GLN A 22 0.57 -4.01 -8.47
CA GLN A 22 -0.16 -5.26 -8.24
C GLN A 22 -0.88 -5.75 -9.50
N LEU A 23 -1.43 -4.82 -10.29
CA LEU A 23 -2.12 -5.07 -11.56
C LEU A 23 -1.16 -5.24 -12.75
N ALA A 24 0.10 -4.85 -12.60
CA ALA A 24 1.10 -4.97 -13.65
C ALA A 24 1.30 -6.45 -14.03
N PRO A 25 1.14 -6.82 -15.31
CA PRO A 25 1.37 -8.19 -15.75
C PRO A 25 2.86 -8.49 -15.67
N LEU A 26 3.24 -9.36 -14.73
CA LEU A 26 4.59 -9.89 -14.65
C LEU A 26 4.73 -11.15 -15.52
N PRO A 27 5.90 -11.38 -16.15
CA PRO A 27 6.17 -12.62 -16.86
C PRO A 27 6.10 -13.82 -15.91
N THR A 28 5.64 -14.97 -16.40
CA THR A 28 5.47 -16.21 -15.60
C THR A 28 6.73 -16.65 -14.85
N THR A 29 7.92 -16.36 -15.37
CA THR A 29 9.20 -16.61 -14.70
C THR A 29 9.38 -15.80 -13.42
N PHE A 30 8.79 -14.61 -13.34
CA PHE A 30 8.90 -13.68 -12.20
C PHE A 30 7.66 -13.67 -11.30
N LEU A 31 6.58 -14.37 -11.68
CA LEU A 31 5.37 -14.50 -10.86
C LEU A 31 5.65 -14.93 -9.41
N PRO A 32 6.53 -15.91 -9.12
CA PRO A 32 6.85 -16.31 -7.75
C PRO A 32 7.53 -15.22 -6.93
N PHE A 33 8.21 -14.30 -7.62
CA PHE A 33 8.94 -13.19 -7.01
C PHE A 33 8.10 -11.92 -6.87
N LYS A 34 6.82 -11.94 -7.29
CA LYS A 34 5.93 -10.79 -7.20
C LYS A 34 5.56 -10.53 -5.74
N PRO A 35 6.09 -9.47 -5.10
CA PRO A 35 5.73 -9.19 -3.73
C PRO A 35 4.31 -8.64 -3.65
N TYR A 36 3.68 -8.76 -2.47
CA TYR A 36 2.40 -8.12 -2.19
C TYR A 36 2.61 -6.61 -1.97
N TRP A 37 2.62 -5.83 -3.05
CA TRP A 37 2.93 -4.40 -3.02
C TRP A 37 2.02 -3.61 -2.08
N VAL A 38 0.72 -3.90 -2.08
CA VAL A 38 -0.27 -3.24 -1.21
C VAL A 38 0.04 -3.53 0.26
N ALA A 39 0.39 -4.77 0.59
CA ALA A 39 0.78 -5.16 1.94
C ALA A 39 2.07 -4.45 2.38
N LEU A 40 3.08 -4.34 1.51
CA LEU A 40 4.33 -3.63 1.81
C LEU A 40 4.10 -2.15 2.12
N VAL A 41 3.32 -1.46 1.30
CA VAL A 41 2.98 -0.05 1.52
C VAL A 41 2.19 0.12 2.81
N MET A 42 1.26 -0.80 3.10
CA MET A 42 0.48 -0.78 4.32
C MET A 42 1.36 -0.98 5.57
N ILE A 43 2.30 -1.94 5.54
CA ILE A 43 3.27 -2.17 6.63
C ILE A 43 4.12 -0.92 6.86
N TYR A 44 4.62 -0.30 5.79
CA TYR A 44 5.39 0.94 5.89
C TYR A 44 4.60 2.04 6.62
N TRP A 45 3.34 2.26 6.23
CA TRP A 45 2.51 3.29 6.86
C TRP A 45 2.06 2.94 8.28
N ALA A 46 1.92 1.65 8.60
CA ALA A 46 1.67 1.21 9.97
C ALA A 46 2.85 1.54 10.90
N ILE A 47 4.08 1.53 10.39
CA ILE A 47 5.29 1.91 11.15
C ILE A 47 5.46 3.43 11.20
N GLU A 48 5.33 4.11 10.06
CA GLU A 48 5.59 5.56 9.93
C GLU A 48 4.47 6.41 10.57
N ALA A 49 3.22 5.97 10.46
CA ALA A 49 2.05 6.70 10.94
C ALA A 49 0.97 5.77 11.53
N PRO A 50 1.27 5.10 12.66
CA PRO A 50 0.36 4.14 13.31
C PRO A 50 -0.99 4.74 13.69
N GLU A 51 -1.04 6.05 13.98
CA GLU A 51 -2.29 6.76 14.28
C GLU A 51 -3.26 6.86 13.09
N ARG A 52 -2.77 6.64 11.87
CA ARG A 52 -3.56 6.75 10.63
C ARG A 52 -3.88 5.39 10.03
N VAL A 53 -2.99 4.42 10.17
CA VAL A 53 -3.18 3.05 9.69
C VAL A 53 -3.33 2.13 10.89
N GLY A 54 -4.56 2.09 11.41
CA GLY A 54 -4.93 1.16 12.48
C GLY A 54 -5.16 -0.27 11.97
N LEU A 55 -5.19 -1.21 12.90
CA LEU A 55 -5.39 -2.65 12.65
C LEU A 55 -6.66 -2.95 11.84
N GLY A 56 -7.74 -2.19 12.08
CA GLY A 56 -8.99 -2.32 11.32
C GLY A 56 -8.89 -1.87 9.86
N PHE A 57 -8.09 -0.83 9.56
CA PHE A 57 -7.85 -0.40 8.19
C PHE A 57 -7.02 -1.43 7.42
N ALA A 58 -6.04 -2.05 8.11
CA ALA A 58 -5.24 -3.13 7.55
C ALA A 58 -6.07 -4.39 7.25
N PHE A 59 -7.01 -4.74 8.13
CA PHE A 59 -7.95 -5.84 7.91
C PHE A 59 -8.86 -5.60 6.70
N LEU A 60 -9.46 -4.41 6.58
CA LEU A 60 -10.33 -4.06 5.45
C LEU A 60 -9.59 -4.03 4.11
N LEU A 61 -8.34 -3.54 4.10
CA LEU A 61 -7.50 -3.57 2.90
C LEU A 61 -7.10 -4.98 2.49
N GLY A 62 -6.80 -5.85 3.46
CA GLY A 62 -6.59 -7.28 3.19
C GLY A 62 -7.81 -7.92 2.56
N LEU A 63 -9.00 -7.69 3.12
CA LEU A 63 -10.27 -8.18 2.58
C LEU A 63 -10.60 -7.66 1.18
N ALA A 64 -10.18 -6.44 0.85
CA ALA A 64 -10.37 -5.87 -0.48
C ALA A 64 -9.34 -6.34 -1.51
N GLY A 65 -8.21 -6.89 -1.05
CA GLY A 65 -7.09 -7.32 -1.88
C GLY A 65 -7.03 -8.83 -2.14
N ASP A 66 -7.70 -9.64 -1.32
CA ASP A 66 -8.01 -11.07 -1.54
C ASP A 66 -9.28 -11.22 -2.39
#